data_AF-A0A811ZE46-F1
#
_entry.id   AF-A0A811ZE46-F1
#
_cell.length_a   1.000
_cell.length_b   1.000
_cell.length_c   1.000
_cell.angle_alpha   90.00
_cell.angle_beta   90.00
_cell.angle_gamma   90.00
#
_symmetry.space_group_name_H-M   'P 1'
#
loop_
_entity.id
_entity.type
_entity.pdbx_description
1 polymer ?
#
loop_
_entity_poly.entity_id
_entity_poly.type
_entity_poly.pdbx_seq_one_letter_code
_entity_poly.pdbx_strand_id
1 'polypeptide(L)'
;MEASAPGRRRRRRGWRRARGAGCALSWAAVGLVLSAFVARASPPVGYFIRFPRGFRLTQETVKIVGSSSFPVKVYVMLHQKSPHVLCVTPRLRNSEMIDPSFQWHGPKGRIISENSTAQVTSTGSLVFQNFEEGMSGVYTCFLEYKPTVEEIVKNIQLKYLIYAYREPHYYYQFTARYHAAPCNSIYNISFEKKLLQILSKLVLDLSCEVSLLKSECHRVKMQRAGLQNELFFTFSVSSLDTEKGPKPCVDHNCESSKRLSKAKNLIERFFNQQVEVLGRRSEPLPEIYYIEGTLQMVWINRCFPGYGMNTLKHPRCPECCVICSPGSYNPRDGTHCLQCNSSLAFGAKACL
;
A
#
# COMPACT_ATOMS: atom_id res chain seq x y z
N MET A 1 -37.43 37.24 55.86
CA MET A 1 -37.80 38.57 56.35
C MET A 1 -36.54 39.40 56.30
N GLU A 2 -36.33 40.12 55.20
CA GLU A 2 -36.46 41.60 55.13
C GLU A 2 -35.34 42.28 55.92
N ALA A 3 -34.54 43.23 55.43
CA ALA A 3 -34.70 44.21 54.35
C ALA A 3 -33.31 44.86 54.11
N SER A 4 -32.89 45.09 52.87
CA SER A 4 -32.81 46.42 52.23
C SER A 4 -31.40 47.02 52.15
N ALA A 5 -30.99 47.31 50.91
CA ALA A 5 -29.89 48.19 50.53
C ALA A 5 -30.25 49.68 50.79
N PRO A 6 -29.31 50.65 50.69
CA PRO A 6 -29.09 51.29 49.38
C PRO A 6 -27.71 51.95 49.11
N GLY A 7 -27.30 51.98 47.84
CA GLY A 7 -27.05 53.23 47.09
C GLY A 7 -25.70 54.00 47.15
N ARG A 8 -25.09 54.15 45.96
CA ARG A 8 -24.60 55.39 45.28
C ARG A 8 -23.08 55.62 45.03
N ARG A 9 -22.79 55.67 43.72
CA ARG A 9 -22.08 56.72 42.92
C ARG A 9 -20.54 56.83 42.91
N ARG A 10 -19.99 56.45 41.74
CA ARG A 10 -19.07 57.17 40.81
C ARG A 10 -18.03 58.15 41.41
N ARG A 11 -16.76 57.94 41.05
CA ARG A 11 -15.91 58.98 40.43
C ARG A 11 -14.66 58.41 39.71
N ARG A 12 -14.60 58.65 38.39
CA ARG A 12 -13.39 58.67 37.56
C ARG A 12 -12.63 59.98 37.81
N ARG A 13 -11.29 59.91 37.88
CA ARG A 13 -10.24 60.93 37.57
C ARG A 13 -8.92 60.20 37.87
N GLY A 14 -7.92 60.08 37.01
CA GLY A 14 -7.50 60.89 35.88
C GLY A 14 -6.03 61.23 36.13
N TRP A 15 -5.10 60.59 35.43
CA TRP A 15 -3.68 60.98 35.43
C TRP A 15 -3.21 61.09 33.98
N ARG A 16 -3.05 62.35 33.55
CA ARG A 16 -2.08 62.77 32.55
C ARG A 16 -1.21 63.81 33.24
N ARG A 17 0.11 63.67 33.13
CA ARG A 17 1.00 64.80 32.87
C ARG A 17 2.22 64.29 32.10
N ALA A 18 2.35 64.89 30.92
CA ALA A 18 3.48 64.81 30.01
C ALA A 18 4.36 66.05 30.18
N ARG A 19 5.58 65.98 29.65
CA ARG A 19 6.42 66.99 28.96
C ARG A 19 7.89 66.67 29.28
N GLY A 20 8.84 66.73 28.36
CA GLY A 20 8.96 67.13 26.94
C GLY A 20 10.39 66.69 26.54
N ALA A 21 11.00 66.96 25.38
CA ALA A 21 10.72 67.65 24.13
C ALA A 21 11.86 67.19 23.19
N GLY A 22 11.62 66.84 21.92
CA GLY A 22 11.92 67.70 20.77
C GLY A 22 12.77 66.89 19.75
N CYS A 23 12.20 66.52 18.60
CA CYS A 23 12.48 67.04 17.24
C CYS A 23 13.92 66.75 16.73
N ALA A 24 14.13 66.13 15.57
CA ALA A 24 13.66 66.63 14.28
C ALA A 24 13.22 65.54 13.28
N LEU A 25 12.18 65.87 12.52
CA LEU A 25 11.71 65.19 11.32
C LEU A 25 12.53 65.65 10.11
N SER A 26 12.79 64.73 9.17
CA SER A 26 12.94 65.03 7.75
C SER A 26 12.08 64.03 6.97
N TRP A 27 11.01 64.55 6.37
CA TRP A 27 10.18 63.85 5.39
C TRP A 27 10.81 63.98 4.02
N ALA A 28 11.09 62.86 3.35
CA ALA A 28 10.95 62.75 1.89
C ALA A 28 11.04 61.28 1.45
N ALA A 29 10.00 60.84 0.73
CA ALA A 29 9.95 59.75 -0.25
C ALA A 29 10.39 58.34 0.22
N VAL A 30 9.46 57.42 0.51
CA VAL A 30 8.75 56.58 -0.49
C VAL A 30 9.75 55.89 -1.44
N GLY A 31 10.04 54.62 -1.16
CA GLY A 31 10.94 53.80 -1.97
C GLY A 31 11.22 52.43 -1.34
N LEU A 32 10.17 51.66 -1.06
CA LEU A 32 10.24 50.25 -0.67
C LEU A 32 10.79 49.40 -1.83
N VAL A 33 12.09 49.12 -1.89
CA VAL A 33 12.64 47.87 -2.47
C VAL A 33 14.01 47.58 -1.85
N LEU A 34 14.04 46.87 -0.72
CA LEU A 34 15.23 46.13 -0.32
C LEU A 34 14.97 44.65 -0.61
N SER A 35 15.60 44.22 -1.71
CA SER A 35 15.75 42.85 -2.16
C SER A 35 16.48 42.01 -1.11
N ALA A 36 15.73 41.45 -0.16
CA ALA A 36 16.16 40.31 0.60
C ALA A 36 15.92 39.06 -0.27
N PHE A 37 16.96 38.59 -0.95
CA PHE A 37 17.04 37.23 -1.47
C PHE A 37 17.08 36.24 -0.29
N VAL A 38 15.94 36.07 0.36
CA VAL A 38 15.62 34.82 1.05
C VAL A 38 14.88 34.01 0.01
N ALA A 39 15.55 33.00 -0.53
CA ALA A 39 14.90 31.96 -1.32
C ALA A 39 13.84 31.31 -0.43
N ARG A 40 12.62 31.86 -0.46
CA ARG A 40 11.41 31.14 -0.10
C ARG A 40 11.31 30.02 -1.13
N ALA A 41 11.85 28.87 -0.79
CA ALA A 41 11.41 27.63 -1.40
C ALA A 41 9.90 27.56 -1.12
N SER A 42 9.12 27.88 -2.15
CA SER A 42 7.70 27.55 -2.18
C SER A 42 7.58 26.08 -1.77
N PRO A 43 6.66 25.71 -0.88
CA PRO A 43 6.36 24.29 -0.68
C PRO A 43 6.10 23.73 -2.08
N PRO A 44 6.63 22.55 -2.44
CA PRO A 44 6.20 21.94 -3.67
C PRO A 44 4.69 21.79 -3.49
N VAL A 45 3.92 22.52 -4.30
CA VAL A 45 2.53 22.18 -4.57
C VAL A 45 2.64 20.86 -5.29
N GLY A 46 2.82 19.81 -4.49
CA GLY A 46 2.79 18.45 -4.93
C GLY A 46 1.38 18.28 -5.43
N TYR A 47 1.24 18.22 -6.75
CA TYR A 47 0.20 17.41 -7.32
C TYR A 47 0.45 15.98 -6.81
N PHE A 48 -0.03 15.69 -5.60
CA PHE A 48 -0.33 14.35 -5.15
C PHE A 48 -1.47 13.89 -6.04
N ILE A 49 -1.13 13.48 -7.27
CA ILE A 49 -1.95 12.53 -7.98
C ILE A 49 -1.80 11.24 -7.18
N ARG A 50 -2.65 11.11 -6.16
CA ARG A 50 -2.96 9.83 -5.53
C ARG A 50 -3.58 9.00 -6.64
N PHE A 51 -2.74 8.30 -7.40
CA PHE A 51 -3.20 7.38 -8.43
C PHE A 51 -4.17 6.38 -7.77
N PRO A 52 -5.31 6.09 -8.40
CA PRO A 52 -6.38 5.31 -7.78
C PRO A 52 -5.90 3.90 -7.45
N ARG A 53 -6.41 3.40 -6.32
CA ARG A 53 -6.34 1.99 -5.91
C ARG A 53 -6.87 1.14 -7.06
N GLY A 54 -6.11 0.11 -7.45
CA GLY A 54 -6.45 -0.75 -8.59
C GLY A 54 -5.67 -0.46 -9.87
N PHE A 55 -4.37 -0.11 -9.77
CA PHE A 55 -3.51 -0.03 -10.95
C PHE A 55 -3.30 -1.42 -11.55
N ARG A 56 -4.19 -1.82 -12.45
CA ARG A 56 -3.83 -2.74 -13.53
C ARG A 56 -2.87 -1.97 -14.41
N LEU A 57 -1.61 -2.40 -14.47
CA LEU A 57 -0.69 -1.95 -15.51
C LEU A 57 -1.39 -2.32 -16.82
N THR A 58 -2.03 -1.33 -17.47
CA THR A 58 -3.00 -1.54 -18.56
C THR A 58 -2.45 -2.56 -19.53
N GLN A 59 -3.03 -3.76 -19.47
CA GLN A 59 -2.63 -4.93 -20.24
C GLN A 59 -3.18 -4.84 -21.68
N GLU A 60 -3.42 -3.62 -22.17
CA GLU A 60 -3.83 -3.37 -23.54
C GLU A 60 -2.56 -3.22 -24.38
N THR A 61 -2.13 -4.34 -24.98
CA THR A 61 -1.24 -4.37 -26.17
C THR A 61 0.05 -3.53 -26.12
N VAL A 62 0.56 -3.21 -24.93
CA VAL A 62 1.77 -2.39 -24.81
C VAL A 62 2.97 -3.18 -25.34
N LYS A 63 3.54 -2.71 -26.44
CA LYS A 63 4.81 -3.23 -26.98
C LYS A 63 5.98 -2.49 -26.33
N ILE A 64 6.85 -3.21 -25.64
CA ILE A 64 8.01 -2.66 -24.93
C ILE A 64 9.24 -2.77 -25.83
N VAL A 65 9.93 -1.65 -26.08
CA VAL A 65 11.19 -1.60 -26.83
C VAL A 65 12.41 -1.61 -25.92
N GLY A 66 13.55 -2.03 -26.45
CA GLY A 66 14.83 -2.09 -25.75
C GLY A 66 15.64 -0.80 -25.80
N SER A 67 16.75 -0.78 -25.09
CA SER A 67 17.75 0.28 -25.15
C SER A 67 19.13 -0.34 -25.30
N SER A 68 19.99 0.26 -26.12
CA SER A 68 21.39 -0.14 -26.25
C SER A 68 22.26 0.36 -25.11
N SER A 69 21.80 1.36 -24.34
CA SER A 69 22.60 1.99 -23.28
C SER A 69 22.32 1.44 -21.87
N PHE A 70 21.12 0.90 -21.62
CA PHE A 70 20.76 0.39 -20.30
C PHE A 70 19.74 -0.75 -20.38
N PRO A 71 19.72 -1.68 -19.40
CA PRO A 71 18.69 -2.72 -19.33
C PRO A 71 17.29 -2.14 -19.10
N VAL A 72 16.32 -2.55 -19.91
CA VAL A 72 14.93 -2.09 -19.77
C VAL A 72 14.19 -2.94 -18.75
N LYS A 73 13.59 -2.30 -17.74
CA LYS A 73 12.77 -2.97 -16.71
C LYS A 73 11.38 -3.29 -17.27
N VAL A 74 10.99 -4.56 -17.19
CA VAL A 74 9.68 -5.07 -17.59
C VAL A 74 9.00 -5.68 -16.37
N TYR A 75 7.70 -5.43 -16.20
CA TYR A 75 6.91 -5.96 -15.09
C TYR A 75 5.82 -6.86 -15.65
N VAL A 76 5.76 -8.09 -15.17
CA VAL A 76 4.78 -9.09 -15.58
C VAL A 76 4.05 -9.61 -14.35
N MET A 77 2.72 -9.57 -14.39
CA MET A 77 1.91 -10.05 -13.29
C MET A 77 1.96 -11.58 -13.25
N LEU A 78 2.10 -12.15 -12.05
CA LEU A 78 2.09 -13.60 -11.89
C LEU A 78 0.82 -14.22 -12.49
N HIS A 79 1.01 -15.37 -13.12
CA HIS A 79 -0.04 -16.15 -13.78
C HIS A 79 -0.82 -15.43 -14.87
N GLN A 80 -0.21 -14.42 -15.48
CA GLN A 80 -0.80 -13.67 -16.59
C GLN A 80 0.12 -13.65 -17.80
N LYS A 81 -0.50 -13.35 -18.94
CA LYS A 81 0.19 -13.10 -20.21
C LYS A 81 0.98 -11.80 -20.16
N SER A 82 2.22 -11.81 -20.62
CA SER A 82 3.05 -10.61 -20.65
C SER A 82 2.69 -9.66 -21.79
N PRO A 83 3.06 -8.36 -21.69
CA PRO A 83 3.21 -7.52 -22.86
C PRO A 83 4.23 -8.11 -23.84
N HIS A 84 4.17 -7.66 -25.10
CA HIS A 84 5.17 -8.02 -26.11
C HIS A 84 6.47 -7.28 -25.83
N VAL A 85 7.54 -8.01 -25.51
CA VAL A 85 8.89 -7.46 -25.37
C VAL A 85 9.58 -7.55 -26.71
N LEU A 86 9.75 -6.42 -27.39
CA LEU A 86 10.32 -6.35 -28.73
C LEU A 86 11.85 -6.37 -28.66
N CYS A 87 12.49 -7.10 -29.57
CA CYS A 87 13.94 -7.13 -29.74
C CYS A 87 14.44 -5.99 -30.67
N VAL A 88 14.04 -4.75 -30.40
CA VAL A 88 14.45 -3.58 -31.21
C VAL A 88 14.60 -2.34 -30.33
N THR A 89 15.39 -1.38 -30.79
CA THR A 89 15.47 -0.05 -30.17
C THR A 89 14.31 0.84 -30.64
N PRO A 90 13.97 1.94 -29.93
CA PRO A 90 12.97 2.90 -30.38
C PRO A 90 13.19 3.41 -31.80
N ARG A 91 14.46 3.59 -32.21
CA ARG A 91 14.82 4.04 -33.56
C ARG A 91 14.48 2.99 -34.60
N LEU A 92 14.93 1.75 -34.37
CA LEU A 92 14.74 0.64 -35.31
C LEU A 92 13.31 0.13 -35.37
N ARG A 93 12.49 0.37 -34.36
CA ARG A 93 11.07 -0.03 -34.34
C ARG A 93 10.31 0.43 -35.59
N ASN A 94 10.64 1.62 -36.07
CA ASN A 94 9.96 2.26 -37.21
C ASN A 94 10.85 2.31 -38.45
N SER A 95 11.98 1.59 -38.45
CA SER A 95 12.89 1.50 -39.60
C SER A 95 12.67 0.17 -40.31
N GLU A 96 12.82 0.19 -41.64
CA GLU A 96 12.89 -1.04 -42.42
C GLU A 96 14.21 -1.75 -42.14
N MET A 97 14.15 -3.08 -42.06
CA MET A 97 15.29 -3.95 -41.80
C MET A 97 15.20 -5.13 -42.75
N ILE A 98 16.29 -5.44 -43.44
CA ILE A 98 16.38 -6.55 -44.38
C ILE A 98 16.91 -7.77 -43.63
N ASP A 99 16.23 -8.90 -43.85
CA ASP A 99 16.53 -10.22 -43.29
C ASP A 99 16.81 -10.22 -41.77
N PRO A 100 15.91 -9.70 -40.91
CA PRO A 100 16.15 -9.63 -39.49
C PRO A 100 16.11 -11.03 -38.84
N SER A 101 17.13 -11.33 -38.04
CA SER A 101 17.23 -12.54 -37.22
C SER A 101 17.22 -12.16 -35.74
N PHE A 102 16.45 -12.91 -34.95
CA PHE A 102 16.22 -12.63 -33.53
C PHE A 102 16.56 -13.85 -32.68
N GLN A 103 17.44 -13.67 -31.70
CA GLN A 103 17.80 -14.73 -30.75
C GLN A 103 17.65 -14.26 -29.31
N TRP A 104 16.84 -14.97 -28.54
CA TRP A 104 16.57 -14.66 -27.13
C TRP A 104 17.26 -15.64 -26.18
N HIS A 105 17.89 -15.10 -25.14
CA HIS A 105 18.48 -15.84 -24.03
C HIS A 105 17.77 -15.49 -22.73
N GLY A 106 17.41 -16.52 -21.96
CA GLY A 106 16.81 -16.37 -20.64
C GLY A 106 17.83 -16.15 -19.51
N PRO A 107 17.35 -16.06 -18.25
CA PRO A 107 18.16 -15.76 -17.07
C PRO A 107 19.30 -16.75 -16.80
N LYS A 108 19.18 -17.99 -17.29
CA LYS A 108 20.19 -19.04 -17.17
C LYS A 108 21.13 -19.13 -18.39
N GLY A 109 21.10 -18.13 -19.28
CA GLY A 109 21.90 -18.09 -20.52
C GLY A 109 21.43 -19.02 -21.63
N ARG A 110 20.42 -19.87 -21.37
CA ARG A 110 19.85 -20.80 -22.35
C ARG A 110 19.03 -20.05 -23.38
N ILE A 111 19.13 -20.49 -24.64
CA ILE A 111 18.29 -20.01 -25.74
C ILE A 111 16.84 -20.33 -25.41
N ILE A 112 15.95 -19.36 -25.60
CA ILE A 112 14.51 -19.56 -25.44
C ILE A 112 14.01 -20.24 -26.71
N SER A 113 13.90 -21.56 -26.66
CA SER A 113 13.13 -22.34 -27.63
C SER A 113 11.65 -22.23 -27.31
N GLU A 114 10.78 -22.37 -28.32
CA GLU A 114 9.33 -22.41 -28.12
C GLU A 114 8.96 -23.49 -27.09
N ASN A 115 8.52 -23.05 -25.93
CA ASN A 115 7.93 -23.90 -24.90
C ASN A 115 6.52 -23.36 -24.60
N SER A 116 5.69 -24.12 -23.88
CA SER A 116 4.31 -23.72 -23.60
C SER A 116 4.17 -22.43 -22.77
N THR A 117 5.23 -21.99 -22.07
CA THR A 117 5.18 -20.85 -21.14
C THR A 117 5.77 -19.55 -21.70
N ALA A 118 6.71 -19.63 -22.65
CA ALA A 118 7.38 -18.50 -23.31
C ALA A 118 7.51 -18.76 -24.81
N GLN A 119 7.07 -17.80 -25.62
CA GLN A 119 7.09 -17.87 -27.08
C GLN A 119 7.81 -16.65 -27.67
N VAL A 120 8.53 -16.87 -28.76
CA VAL A 120 9.09 -15.80 -29.59
C VAL A 120 8.23 -15.70 -30.85
N THR A 121 7.64 -14.55 -31.11
CA THR A 121 6.81 -14.34 -32.31
C THR A 121 7.66 -14.32 -33.57
N SER A 122 7.03 -14.47 -34.75
CA SER A 122 7.69 -14.31 -36.05
C SER A 122 8.39 -12.97 -36.24
N THR A 123 7.91 -11.93 -35.54
CA THR A 123 8.51 -10.58 -35.49
C THR A 123 9.60 -10.43 -34.42
N GLY A 124 10.08 -11.54 -33.82
CA GLY A 124 11.14 -11.54 -32.83
C GLY A 124 10.74 -11.05 -31.44
N SER A 125 9.45 -10.95 -31.12
CA SER A 125 8.97 -10.46 -29.83
C SER A 125 8.85 -11.60 -28.82
N LEU A 126 9.37 -11.40 -27.61
CA LEU A 126 9.20 -12.35 -26.51
C LEU A 126 7.86 -12.11 -25.79
N VAL A 127 7.08 -13.18 -25.61
CA VAL A 127 5.79 -13.17 -24.90
C VAL A 127 5.73 -14.36 -23.95
N PHE A 128 5.32 -14.13 -22.71
CA PHE A 128 5.04 -15.18 -21.74
C PHE A 128 3.54 -15.42 -21.69
N GLN A 129 3.11 -16.68 -21.71
CA GLN A 129 1.69 -17.04 -21.62
C GLN A 129 1.20 -17.13 -20.17
N ASN A 130 2.04 -17.72 -19.31
CA ASN A 130 1.78 -17.90 -17.89
C ASN A 130 3.07 -17.60 -17.12
N PHE A 131 3.23 -16.37 -16.64
CA PHE A 131 4.47 -15.94 -16.01
C PHE A 131 4.58 -16.44 -14.55
N GLU A 132 5.65 -17.15 -14.25
CA GLU A 132 5.94 -17.68 -12.92
C GLU A 132 7.08 -16.93 -12.22
N GLU A 133 7.16 -17.05 -10.90
CA GLU A 133 8.18 -16.39 -10.07
C GLU A 133 9.61 -16.67 -10.57
N GLY A 134 9.92 -17.93 -10.85
CA GLY A 134 11.23 -18.39 -11.31
C GLY A 134 11.61 -17.95 -12.74
N MET A 135 10.68 -17.34 -13.47
CA MET A 135 10.95 -16.74 -14.79
C MET A 135 11.48 -15.30 -14.67
N SER A 136 11.50 -14.73 -13.47
CA SER A 136 12.09 -13.41 -13.26
C SER A 136 13.61 -13.44 -13.47
N GLY A 137 14.15 -12.43 -14.13
CA GLY A 137 15.59 -12.33 -14.34
C GLY A 137 16.01 -11.46 -15.52
N VAL A 138 17.28 -11.62 -15.90
CA VAL A 138 17.89 -10.91 -17.02
C VAL A 138 17.65 -11.69 -18.30
N TYR A 139 16.99 -11.05 -19.26
CA TYR A 139 16.79 -11.57 -20.61
C TYR A 139 17.63 -10.77 -21.59
N THR A 140 18.28 -11.44 -22.52
CA THR A 140 19.10 -10.80 -23.55
C THR A 140 18.53 -11.15 -24.91
N CYS A 141 18.40 -10.16 -25.78
CA CYS A 141 18.10 -10.40 -27.18
C CYS A 141 19.27 -9.96 -28.07
N PHE A 142 19.56 -10.75 -29.08
CA PHE A 142 20.46 -10.43 -30.17
C PHE A 142 19.62 -10.24 -31.44
N LEU A 143 19.76 -9.06 -32.05
CA LEU A 143 19.17 -8.70 -33.32
C LEU A 143 20.29 -8.59 -34.35
N GLU A 144 20.21 -9.39 -35.41
CA GLU A 144 21.06 -9.27 -36.59
C GLU A 144 20.21 -8.80 -37.77
N TYR A 145 20.66 -7.77 -38.49
CA TYR A 145 19.90 -7.22 -39.61
C TYR A 145 20.81 -6.47 -40.59
N LYS A 146 20.32 -6.27 -41.82
CA LYS A 146 20.93 -5.35 -42.79
C LYS A 146 20.07 -4.08 -42.90
N PRO A 147 20.67 -2.88 -42.77
CA PRO A 147 19.92 -1.63 -42.95
C PRO A 147 19.44 -1.41 -44.38
N THR A 148 20.26 -1.77 -45.36
CA THR A 148 19.97 -1.75 -46.80
C THR A 148 20.61 -2.97 -47.47
N VAL A 149 20.26 -3.29 -48.72
CA VAL A 149 20.71 -4.52 -49.41
C VAL A 149 22.24 -4.57 -49.54
N GLU A 150 22.87 -3.41 -49.70
CA GLU A 150 24.30 -3.23 -49.95
C GLU A 150 25.11 -3.07 -48.65
N GLU A 151 24.45 -2.72 -47.53
CA GLU A 151 25.11 -2.54 -46.25
C GLU A 151 25.47 -3.88 -45.57
N ILE A 152 26.55 -3.84 -44.80
CA ILE A 152 26.99 -4.97 -43.97
C ILE A 152 25.97 -5.28 -42.87
N VAL A 153 25.97 -6.54 -42.43
CA VAL A 153 25.13 -7.01 -41.31
C VAL A 153 25.53 -6.28 -40.03
N LYS A 154 24.55 -5.72 -39.34
CA LYS A 154 24.69 -5.08 -38.03
C LYS A 154 24.08 -5.99 -36.95
N ASN A 155 24.77 -6.12 -35.82
CA ASN A 155 24.31 -6.86 -34.64
C ASN A 155 24.06 -5.87 -33.49
N ILE A 156 22.93 -6.03 -32.81
CA ILE A 156 22.61 -5.28 -31.59
C ILE A 156 22.22 -6.26 -30.49
N GLN A 157 22.83 -6.08 -29.33
CA GLN A 157 22.47 -6.76 -28.10
C GLN A 157 21.62 -5.84 -27.22
N LEU A 158 20.42 -6.29 -26.82
CA LEU A 158 19.52 -5.59 -25.92
C LEU A 158 19.30 -6.41 -24.65
N LYS A 159 19.30 -5.75 -23.49
CA LYS A 159 19.09 -6.39 -22.18
C LYS A 159 17.78 -5.93 -21.56
N TYR A 160 17.06 -6.87 -20.96
CA TYR A 160 15.81 -6.66 -20.26
C TYR A 160 15.89 -7.27 -18.87
N LEU A 161 15.36 -6.56 -17.89
CA LEU A 161 15.22 -7.06 -16.53
C LEU A 161 13.73 -7.26 -16.26
N ILE A 162 13.31 -8.50 -16.29
CA ILE A 162 11.90 -8.89 -16.20
C ILE A 162 11.59 -9.30 -14.76
N TYR A 163 10.63 -8.61 -14.15
CA TYR A 163 10.20 -8.83 -12.79
C TYR A 163 8.80 -9.42 -12.73
N ALA A 164 8.62 -10.48 -11.94
CA ALA A 164 7.32 -10.85 -11.41
C ALA A 164 6.83 -9.75 -10.46
N TYR A 165 5.57 -9.38 -10.59
CA TYR A 165 4.88 -8.62 -9.57
C TYR A 165 3.51 -9.23 -9.25
N ARG A 166 3.01 -8.88 -8.08
CA ARG A 166 1.67 -9.23 -7.64
C ARG A 166 1.04 -8.04 -6.93
N GLU A 167 -0.28 -8.01 -6.94
CA GLU A 167 -1.03 -7.11 -6.09
C GLU A 167 -0.75 -7.43 -4.61
N PRO A 168 -0.60 -6.41 -3.75
CA PRO A 168 -0.44 -6.62 -2.32
C PRO A 168 -1.63 -7.33 -1.71
N HIS A 169 -1.37 -8.06 -0.64
CA HIS A 169 -2.43 -8.51 0.24
C HIS A 169 -2.90 -7.35 1.11
N TYR A 170 -4.11 -6.88 0.81
CA TYR A 170 -4.79 -5.86 1.57
C TYR A 170 -5.70 -6.47 2.62
N TYR A 171 -5.60 -5.98 3.85
CA TYR A 171 -6.53 -6.32 4.92
C TYR A 171 -6.61 -5.15 5.90
N TYR A 172 -7.73 -5.05 6.63
CA TYR A 172 -7.77 -4.18 7.79
C TYR A 172 -7.39 -5.00 9.02
N GLN A 173 -6.48 -4.47 9.83
CA GLN A 173 -6.28 -4.95 11.19
C GLN A 173 -7.05 -4.03 12.13
N PHE A 174 -7.77 -4.61 13.08
CA PHE A 174 -8.49 -3.82 14.07
C PHE A 174 -8.36 -4.36 15.48
N THR A 175 -8.31 -3.45 16.43
CA THR A 175 -8.23 -3.75 17.86
C THR A 175 -9.44 -3.21 18.58
N ALA A 176 -9.94 -3.96 19.56
CA ALA A 176 -11.04 -3.52 20.41
C ALA A 176 -10.79 -3.99 21.85
N ARG A 177 -11.16 -3.16 22.84
CA ARG A 177 -11.05 -3.49 24.25
C ARG A 177 -12.43 -3.71 24.85
N TYR A 178 -12.50 -4.69 25.75
CA TYR A 178 -13.70 -5.03 26.49
C TYR A 178 -13.39 -5.06 27.98
N HIS A 179 -14.31 -4.62 28.82
CA HIS A 179 -14.33 -5.05 30.21
C HIS A 179 -14.52 -6.57 30.24
N ALA A 180 -13.88 -7.22 31.21
CA ALA A 180 -13.81 -8.67 31.26
C ALA A 180 -14.23 -9.23 32.62
N ALA A 181 -14.69 -10.47 32.60
CA ALA A 181 -14.70 -11.33 33.78
C ALA A 181 -13.24 -11.51 34.28
N PRO A 182 -13.03 -12.01 35.51
CA PRO A 182 -11.69 -12.41 35.97
C PRO A 182 -10.93 -13.19 34.90
N CYS A 183 -9.65 -12.87 34.66
CA CYS A 183 -8.93 -13.39 33.49
C CYS A 183 -8.83 -14.92 33.41
N ASN A 184 -8.97 -15.62 34.54
CA ASN A 184 -9.04 -17.08 34.63
C ASN A 184 -10.44 -17.67 34.31
N SER A 185 -11.42 -16.83 33.99
CA SER A 185 -12.80 -17.22 33.72
C SER A 185 -12.98 -17.83 32.33
N ILE A 186 -13.74 -18.94 32.28
CA ILE A 186 -14.14 -19.61 31.02
C ILE A 186 -15.06 -18.70 30.18
N TYR A 187 -15.74 -17.74 30.81
CA TYR A 187 -16.63 -16.80 30.10
C TYR A 187 -15.88 -15.95 29.06
N ASN A 188 -14.61 -15.61 29.32
CA ASN A 188 -13.78 -14.86 28.36
C ASN A 188 -13.54 -15.66 27.07
N ILE A 189 -13.27 -16.96 27.18
CA ILE A 189 -13.05 -17.86 26.02
C ILE A 189 -14.36 -18.05 25.26
N SER A 190 -15.48 -18.22 25.96
CA SER A 190 -16.81 -18.32 25.33
C SER A 190 -17.17 -17.04 24.57
N PHE A 191 -16.88 -15.88 25.17
CA PHE A 191 -17.12 -14.58 24.58
C PHE A 191 -16.27 -14.36 23.32
N GLU A 192 -14.97 -14.67 23.36
CA GLU A 192 -14.08 -14.60 22.20
C GLU A 192 -14.65 -15.35 20.99
N LYS A 193 -15.05 -16.62 21.19
CA LYS A 193 -15.62 -17.45 20.10
C LYS A 193 -16.91 -16.86 19.56
N LYS A 194 -17.80 -16.38 20.43
CA LYS A 194 -19.06 -15.73 20.02
C LYS A 194 -18.80 -14.43 19.25
N LEU A 195 -17.88 -13.59 19.73
CA LEU A 195 -17.52 -12.34 19.07
C LEU A 195 -16.96 -12.59 17.67
N LEU A 196 -16.04 -13.55 17.54
CA LEU A 196 -15.50 -13.95 16.22
C LEU A 196 -16.61 -14.46 15.31
N GLN A 197 -17.51 -15.33 15.78
CA GLN A 197 -18.64 -15.82 14.99
C GLN A 197 -19.56 -14.70 14.50
N ILE A 198 -19.87 -13.72 15.36
CA ILE A 198 -20.69 -12.55 14.99
C ILE A 198 -19.99 -11.74 13.90
N LEU A 199 -18.69 -11.42 14.10
CA LEU A 199 -17.91 -10.65 13.13
C LEU A 199 -17.79 -11.39 11.78
N SER A 200 -17.54 -12.70 11.79
CA SER A 200 -17.51 -13.50 10.56
C SER A 200 -18.84 -13.52 9.85
N LYS A 201 -19.96 -13.61 10.59
CA LYS A 201 -21.31 -13.55 10.01
C LYS A 201 -21.60 -12.17 9.40
N LEU A 202 -21.13 -11.08 10.02
CA LEU A 202 -21.34 -9.72 9.53
C LEU A 202 -20.72 -9.46 8.15
N VAL A 203 -19.60 -10.12 7.84
CA VAL A 203 -18.86 -9.90 6.58
C VAL A 203 -19.05 -11.01 5.54
N LEU A 204 -19.79 -12.07 5.89
CA LEU A 204 -19.94 -13.27 5.07
C LEU A 204 -20.51 -12.96 3.67
N ASP A 205 -21.50 -12.09 3.59
CA ASP A 205 -22.16 -11.69 2.34
C ASP A 205 -21.27 -10.81 1.44
N LEU A 206 -20.15 -10.31 1.98
CA LEU A 206 -19.16 -9.53 1.24
C LEU A 206 -18.00 -10.41 0.71
N SER A 207 -18.07 -11.73 0.87
CA SER A 207 -16.96 -12.65 0.58
C SER A 207 -15.65 -12.18 1.23
N CYS A 208 -15.74 -11.76 2.49
CA CYS A 208 -14.61 -11.38 3.32
C CYS A 208 -14.48 -12.37 4.49
N GLU A 209 -13.30 -12.46 5.06
CA GLU A 209 -12.99 -13.34 6.19
C GLU A 209 -12.46 -12.52 7.36
N VAL A 210 -12.96 -12.78 8.56
CA VAL A 210 -12.42 -12.24 9.81
C VAL A 210 -11.63 -13.33 10.52
N SER A 211 -10.43 -13.00 10.95
CA SER A 211 -9.59 -13.88 11.77
C SER A 211 -9.17 -13.17 13.06
N LEU A 212 -9.09 -13.95 14.14
CA LEU A 212 -8.52 -13.49 15.40
C LEU A 212 -6.99 -13.64 15.34
N LEU A 213 -6.27 -12.54 15.44
CA LEU A 213 -4.81 -12.52 15.45
C LEU A 213 -4.25 -12.64 16.87
N LYS A 214 -4.89 -11.98 17.83
CA LYS A 214 -4.43 -11.94 19.23
C LYS A 214 -5.59 -11.70 20.19
N SER A 215 -5.57 -12.38 21.32
CA SER A 215 -6.51 -12.22 22.42
C SER A 215 -5.75 -12.31 23.73
N GLU A 216 -5.81 -11.24 24.54
CA GLU A 216 -5.09 -11.14 25.81
C GLU A 216 -6.00 -10.58 26.89
N CYS A 217 -5.89 -11.08 28.12
CA CYS A 217 -6.58 -10.53 29.28
C CYS A 217 -5.58 -9.94 30.26
N HIS A 218 -5.81 -8.71 30.68
CA HIS A 218 -4.94 -7.99 31.62
C HIS A 218 -5.73 -7.38 32.77
N ARG A 219 -5.10 -7.35 33.96
CA ARG A 219 -5.57 -6.58 35.11
C ARG A 219 -4.99 -5.17 35.02
N VAL A 220 -5.84 -4.22 34.68
CA VAL A 220 -5.46 -2.82 34.45
C VAL A 220 -5.79 -1.98 35.68
N LYS A 221 -4.84 -1.16 36.13
CA LYS A 221 -5.07 -0.16 37.17
C LYS A 221 -5.61 1.11 36.52
N MET A 222 -6.85 1.43 36.82
CA MET A 222 -7.49 2.67 36.40
C MET A 222 -7.01 3.84 37.26
N GLN A 223 -6.95 5.04 36.68
CA GLN A 223 -6.47 6.23 37.40
C GLN A 223 -7.33 6.58 38.63
N ARG A 224 -8.63 6.26 38.60
CA ARG A 224 -9.59 6.60 39.68
C ARG A 224 -10.62 5.50 40.01
N ALA A 225 -10.58 4.35 39.33
CA ALA A 225 -11.62 3.31 39.40
C ALA A 225 -11.08 1.93 39.85
N GLY A 226 -9.96 1.91 40.57
CA GLY A 226 -9.37 0.68 41.09
C GLY A 226 -8.76 -0.24 40.01
N LEU A 227 -8.74 -1.53 40.28
CA LEU A 227 -8.27 -2.56 39.35
C LEU A 227 -9.46 -3.15 38.59
N GLN A 228 -9.33 -3.28 37.27
CA GLN A 228 -10.34 -3.91 36.42
C GLN A 228 -9.69 -4.91 35.46
N ASN A 229 -10.42 -5.97 35.09
CA ASN A 229 -9.97 -6.88 34.05
C ASN A 229 -10.43 -6.36 32.70
N GLU A 230 -9.54 -6.40 31.72
CA GLU A 230 -9.83 -6.02 30.35
C GLU A 230 -9.32 -7.06 29.36
N LEU A 231 -10.10 -7.30 28.30
CA LEU A 231 -9.75 -8.10 27.14
C LEU A 231 -9.28 -7.20 26.01
N PHE A 232 -8.14 -7.56 25.43
CA PHE A 232 -7.52 -6.91 24.29
C PHE A 232 -7.62 -7.85 23.10
N PHE A 233 -8.49 -7.51 22.16
CA PHE A 233 -8.60 -8.26 20.92
C PHE A 233 -7.86 -7.56 19.79
N THR A 234 -7.20 -8.34 18.95
CA THR A 234 -6.68 -7.94 17.65
C THR A 234 -7.24 -8.90 16.61
N PHE A 235 -7.99 -8.37 15.66
CA PHE A 235 -8.56 -9.10 14.53
C PHE A 235 -7.97 -8.61 13.21
N SER A 236 -8.13 -9.39 12.16
CA SER A 236 -7.98 -8.92 10.79
C SER A 236 -9.19 -9.26 9.95
N VAL A 237 -9.47 -8.42 8.95
CA VAL A 237 -10.47 -8.69 7.91
C VAL A 237 -9.84 -8.57 6.54
N SER A 238 -9.90 -9.65 5.77
CA SER A 238 -9.35 -9.78 4.42
C SER A 238 -10.46 -10.10 3.41
N SER A 239 -10.24 -9.75 2.15
CA SER A 239 -11.11 -10.20 1.06
C SER A 239 -10.75 -11.64 0.70
N LEU A 240 -11.75 -12.51 0.51
CA LEU A 240 -11.51 -13.81 -0.11
C LEU A 240 -11.22 -13.60 -1.60
N ASP A 241 -10.13 -14.21 -2.06
CA ASP A 241 -9.77 -14.28 -3.48
C ASP A 241 -10.85 -15.06 -4.24
N THR A 242 -11.12 -14.64 -5.47
CA THR A 242 -12.18 -15.19 -6.34
C THR A 242 -12.02 -16.68 -6.64
N GLU A 243 -10.87 -17.29 -6.35
CA GLU A 243 -10.54 -18.67 -6.77
C GLU A 243 -10.68 -19.73 -5.67
N LYS A 244 -10.77 -19.37 -4.38
CA LYS A 244 -10.67 -20.36 -3.28
C LYS A 244 -11.75 -20.25 -2.19
N GLY A 245 -12.83 -19.51 -2.43
CA GLY A 245 -13.93 -19.34 -1.47
C GLY A 245 -15.19 -20.12 -1.83
N PRO A 246 -16.01 -20.57 -0.84
CA PRO A 246 -17.27 -21.28 -1.09
C PRO A 246 -18.36 -20.43 -1.75
N LYS A 247 -18.16 -19.10 -1.87
CA LYS A 247 -18.97 -18.20 -2.69
C LYS A 247 -18.04 -17.22 -3.45
N PRO A 248 -17.55 -17.60 -4.63
CA PRO A 248 -16.83 -16.66 -5.49
C PRO A 248 -17.77 -15.50 -5.82
N CYS A 249 -17.26 -14.29 -5.76
CA CYS A 249 -18.08 -13.11 -5.99
C CYS A 249 -18.22 -12.92 -7.52
N VAL A 250 -19.42 -13.24 -8.02
CA VAL A 250 -19.75 -13.38 -9.46
C VAL A 250 -20.11 -12.03 -10.10
N ASP A 251 -20.28 -10.98 -9.30
CA ASP A 251 -20.82 -9.70 -9.76
C ASP A 251 -19.76 -8.79 -10.40
N HIS A 252 -20.15 -7.96 -11.38
CA HIS A 252 -19.23 -7.12 -12.16
C HIS A 252 -18.53 -6.02 -11.32
N ASN A 253 -18.95 -5.84 -10.07
CA ASN A 253 -18.50 -4.85 -9.10
C ASN A 253 -17.64 -5.47 -7.95
N CYS A 254 -17.06 -6.65 -8.20
CA CYS A 254 -16.34 -7.48 -7.23
C CYS A 254 -14.94 -6.98 -6.82
N GLU A 255 -14.70 -5.68 -6.83
CA GLU A 255 -13.41 -5.12 -6.44
C GLU A 255 -13.12 -5.42 -4.96
N SER A 256 -12.00 -6.10 -4.68
CA SER A 256 -11.60 -6.50 -3.32
C SER A 256 -11.50 -5.30 -2.36
N SER A 257 -10.98 -4.17 -2.87
CA SER A 257 -10.84 -2.91 -2.10
C SER A 257 -12.20 -2.38 -1.62
N LYS A 258 -13.22 -2.44 -2.49
CA LYS A 258 -14.58 -1.97 -2.22
C LYS A 258 -15.30 -2.90 -1.25
N ARG A 259 -15.13 -4.21 -1.41
CA ARG A 259 -15.67 -5.22 -0.47
C ARG A 259 -15.08 -5.04 0.92
N LEU A 260 -13.76 -4.89 1.03
CA LEU A 260 -13.07 -4.58 2.29
C LEU A 260 -13.52 -3.27 2.92
N SER A 261 -13.72 -2.21 2.12
CA SER A 261 -14.24 -0.95 2.64
C SER A 261 -15.66 -1.08 3.19
N LYS A 262 -16.52 -1.89 2.57
CA LYS A 262 -17.85 -2.18 3.11
C LYS A 262 -17.76 -2.99 4.40
N ALA A 263 -16.89 -3.99 4.45
CA ALA A 263 -16.67 -4.82 5.64
C ALA A 263 -16.19 -3.96 6.82
N LYS A 264 -15.25 -3.05 6.58
CA LYS A 264 -14.83 -2.03 7.56
C LYS A 264 -16.04 -1.29 8.13
N ASN A 265 -16.86 -0.70 7.28
CA ASN A 265 -18.01 0.10 7.73
C ASN A 265 -19.02 -0.72 8.55
N LEU A 266 -19.25 -1.99 8.19
CA LEU A 266 -20.12 -2.88 8.96
C LEU A 266 -19.55 -3.19 10.35
N ILE A 267 -18.23 -3.42 10.44
CA ILE A 267 -17.54 -3.65 11.71
C ILE A 267 -17.59 -2.41 12.59
N GLU A 268 -17.29 -1.21 12.07
CA GLU A 268 -17.42 0.06 12.83
C GLU A 268 -18.83 0.25 13.37
N ARG A 269 -19.84 0.01 12.52
CA ARG A 269 -21.24 0.12 12.91
C ARG A 269 -21.58 -0.89 14.02
N PHE A 270 -21.10 -2.11 13.94
CA PHE A 270 -21.34 -3.13 14.97
C PHE A 270 -20.81 -2.70 16.35
N PHE A 271 -19.59 -2.18 16.43
CA PHE A 271 -19.03 -1.70 17.70
C PHE A 271 -19.74 -0.44 18.22
N ASN A 272 -20.08 0.50 17.34
CA ASN A 272 -20.84 1.70 17.72
C ASN A 272 -22.24 1.34 18.26
N GLN A 273 -22.92 0.37 17.63
CA GLN A 273 -24.23 -0.10 18.09
C GLN A 273 -24.18 -0.76 19.47
N GLN A 274 -23.07 -1.41 19.85
CA GLN A 274 -22.93 -1.96 21.20
C GLN A 274 -23.02 -0.85 22.26
N VAL A 275 -22.41 0.31 22.01
CA VAL A 275 -22.45 1.47 22.90
C VAL A 275 -23.89 2.00 23.02
N GLU A 276 -24.59 2.14 21.90
CA GLU A 276 -25.99 2.61 21.90
C GLU A 276 -26.92 1.68 22.70
N VAL A 277 -26.74 0.36 22.55
CA VAL A 277 -27.54 -0.65 23.26
C VAL A 277 -27.20 -0.67 24.75
N LEU A 278 -25.91 -0.56 25.10
CA LEU A 278 -25.46 -0.49 26.50
C LEU A 278 -25.96 0.78 27.19
N GLY A 279 -25.87 1.94 26.53
CA GLY A 279 -26.33 3.22 27.09
C GLY A 279 -27.84 3.30 27.34
N ARG A 280 -28.64 2.46 26.65
CA ARG A 280 -30.08 2.33 26.89
C ARG A 280 -30.45 1.37 28.02
N ARG A 281 -29.50 0.59 28.56
CA ARG A 281 -29.76 -0.33 29.68
C ARG A 281 -29.66 0.41 31.02
N SER A 282 -30.61 0.11 31.90
CA SER A 282 -30.48 0.39 33.33
C SER A 282 -29.53 -0.61 33.99
N GLU A 283 -28.86 -0.21 35.07
CA GLU A 283 -28.00 -1.09 35.86
C GLU A 283 -28.73 -2.38 36.31
N PRO A 284 -28.02 -3.51 36.46
CA PRO A 284 -26.57 -3.67 36.33
C PRO A 284 -26.08 -3.93 34.89
N LEU A 285 -24.89 -3.41 34.59
CA LEU A 285 -24.21 -3.68 33.32
C LEU A 285 -23.77 -5.15 33.20
N PRO A 286 -23.65 -5.70 31.97
CA PRO A 286 -23.07 -7.03 31.75
C PRO A 286 -21.64 -7.13 32.32
N GLU A 287 -21.20 -8.34 32.66
CA GLU A 287 -19.83 -8.58 33.13
C GLU A 287 -18.77 -8.31 32.03
N ILE A 288 -19.10 -8.64 30.78
CA ILE A 288 -18.25 -8.41 29.60
C ILE A 288 -18.96 -7.44 28.66
N TYR A 289 -18.38 -6.27 28.43
CA TYR A 289 -18.95 -5.24 27.56
C TYR A 289 -17.87 -4.36 26.93
N TYR A 290 -18.19 -3.79 25.76
CA TYR A 290 -17.25 -3.02 24.95
C TYR A 290 -16.88 -1.70 25.62
N ILE A 291 -15.59 -1.34 25.55
CA ILE A 291 -15.10 -0.04 26.02
C ILE A 291 -15.17 0.94 24.85
N GLU A 292 -16.08 1.91 24.94
CA GLU A 292 -16.28 2.93 23.92
C GLU A 292 -14.97 3.64 23.55
N GLY A 293 -14.79 3.92 22.25
CA GLY A 293 -13.64 4.65 21.73
C GLY A 293 -12.34 3.83 21.63
N THR A 294 -12.35 2.55 21.97
CA THR A 294 -11.15 1.68 21.89
C THR A 294 -11.00 0.95 20.56
N LEU A 295 -11.98 1.07 19.65
CA LEU A 295 -11.88 0.50 18.31
C LEU A 295 -10.85 1.29 17.51
N GLN A 296 -9.76 0.64 17.13
CA GLN A 296 -8.78 1.21 16.21
C GLN A 296 -8.70 0.30 14.99
N MET A 297 -8.79 0.89 13.80
CA MET A 297 -8.72 0.17 12.53
C MET A 297 -7.61 0.74 11.66
N VAL A 298 -6.71 -0.12 11.22
CA VAL A 298 -5.54 0.23 10.41
C VAL A 298 -5.58 -0.55 9.11
N TRP A 299 -5.40 0.15 7.99
CA TRP A 299 -5.21 -0.49 6.69
C TRP A 299 -3.80 -1.03 6.59
N ILE A 300 -3.67 -2.33 6.34
CA ILE A 300 -2.39 -2.99 6.20
C ILE A 300 -2.21 -3.45 4.75
N ASN A 301 -1.07 -3.09 4.17
CA ASN A 301 -0.61 -3.53 2.86
C ASN A 301 0.64 -4.39 3.03
N ARG A 302 0.51 -5.71 2.85
CA ARG A 302 1.66 -6.62 2.93
C ARG A 302 1.95 -7.28 1.61
N CYS A 303 3.23 -7.54 1.40
CA CYS A 303 3.69 -8.36 0.29
C CYS A 303 3.82 -9.81 0.71
N PHE A 304 3.72 -10.69 -0.27
CA PHE A 304 4.07 -12.09 -0.09
C PHE A 304 5.56 -12.24 0.23
N PRO A 305 5.97 -13.30 0.96
CA PRO A 305 7.38 -13.60 1.16
C PRO A 305 8.11 -13.66 -0.18
N GLY A 306 9.29 -13.03 -0.25
CA GLY A 306 10.06 -12.89 -1.49
C GLY A 306 9.67 -11.69 -2.37
N TYR A 307 8.66 -10.91 -2.01
CA TYR A 307 8.24 -9.70 -2.75
C TYR A 307 8.28 -8.48 -1.84
N GLY A 308 8.55 -7.29 -2.39
CA GLY A 308 8.55 -6.06 -1.62
C GLY A 308 8.16 -4.83 -2.46
N MET A 309 7.67 -3.80 -1.77
CA MET A 309 7.40 -2.49 -2.34
C MET A 309 8.67 -1.64 -2.31
N ASN A 310 8.98 -0.97 -3.42
CA ASN A 310 10.05 0.00 -3.47
C ASN A 310 9.79 1.07 -4.54
N THR A 311 9.34 2.25 -4.10
CA THR A 311 8.98 3.38 -4.97
C THR A 311 10.16 3.90 -5.78
N LEU A 312 11.37 3.90 -5.21
CA LEU A 312 12.58 4.38 -5.87
C LEU A 312 13.08 3.40 -6.94
N LYS A 313 13.06 2.10 -6.64
CA LYS A 313 13.52 1.05 -7.56
C LYS A 313 12.50 0.74 -8.65
N HIS A 314 11.21 0.87 -8.33
CA HIS A 314 10.07 0.54 -9.18
C HIS A 314 9.08 1.72 -9.30
N PRO A 315 9.50 2.86 -9.89
CA PRO A 315 8.67 4.07 -9.94
C PRO A 315 7.40 3.91 -10.79
N ARG A 316 7.39 2.93 -11.71
CA ARG A 316 6.20 2.61 -12.53
C ARG A 316 5.15 1.77 -11.79
N CYS A 317 5.47 1.23 -10.61
CA CYS A 317 4.46 0.65 -9.74
C CYS A 317 4.84 0.80 -8.25
N PRO A 318 4.55 1.96 -7.65
CA PRO A 318 4.95 2.28 -6.28
C PRO A 318 4.24 1.42 -5.21
N GLU A 319 3.04 0.93 -5.50
CA GLU A 319 2.24 0.09 -4.60
C GLU A 319 2.27 -1.41 -4.96
N CYS A 320 3.02 -1.83 -5.98
CA CYS A 320 3.13 -3.25 -6.32
C CYS A 320 4.08 -3.98 -5.38
N CYS A 321 3.76 -5.24 -5.10
CA CYS A 321 4.71 -6.19 -4.55
C CYS A 321 5.53 -6.77 -5.69
N VAL A 322 6.76 -6.28 -5.86
CA VAL A 322 7.69 -6.73 -6.90
C VAL A 322 8.63 -7.76 -6.29
N ILE A 323 8.94 -8.81 -7.04
CA ILE A 323 9.86 -9.86 -6.61
C ILE A 323 11.22 -9.28 -6.20
N CYS A 324 11.74 -9.70 -5.04
CA CYS A 324 13.03 -9.28 -4.54
C CYS A 324 14.13 -9.75 -5.50
N SER A 325 15.08 -8.86 -5.78
CA SER A 325 16.20 -9.18 -6.67
C SER A 325 17.27 -10.01 -5.94
N PRO A 326 18.17 -10.70 -6.65
CA PRO A 326 19.38 -11.25 -6.05
C PRO A 326 20.10 -10.18 -5.22
N GLY A 327 20.70 -10.59 -4.11
CA GLY A 327 21.25 -9.70 -3.10
C GLY A 327 20.22 -9.19 -2.10
N SER A 328 18.96 -9.64 -2.18
CA SER A 328 17.90 -9.24 -1.26
C SER A 328 16.90 -10.37 -0.97
N TYR A 329 16.14 -10.24 0.11
CA TYR A 329 15.09 -11.18 0.51
C TYR A 329 13.94 -10.43 1.19
N ASN A 330 12.76 -11.05 1.27
CA ASN A 330 11.70 -10.56 2.15
C ASN A 330 11.06 -11.72 2.93
N PRO A 331 11.09 -11.70 4.28
CA PRO A 331 10.43 -12.72 5.09
C PRO A 331 8.89 -12.59 5.04
N ARG A 332 8.18 -13.47 5.77
CA ARG A 332 6.71 -13.52 5.78
C ARG A 332 6.01 -12.22 6.17
N ASP A 333 6.61 -11.43 7.06
CA ASP A 333 5.97 -10.25 7.64
C ASP A 333 6.46 -8.92 7.08
N GLY A 334 7.37 -8.93 6.10
CA GLY A 334 7.96 -7.71 5.59
C GLY A 334 7.20 -7.09 4.43
N THR A 335 7.33 -5.77 4.29
CA THR A 335 6.79 -4.98 3.16
C THR A 335 7.86 -4.62 2.14
N HIS A 336 9.14 -4.74 2.51
CA HIS A 336 10.27 -4.28 1.72
C HIS A 336 11.32 -5.38 1.60
N CYS A 337 12.00 -5.46 0.45
CA CYS A 337 13.14 -6.34 0.27
C CYS A 337 14.32 -5.82 1.11
N LEU A 338 14.79 -6.66 2.02
CA LEU A 338 15.95 -6.43 2.88
C LEU A 338 17.22 -6.92 2.17
N GLN A 339 18.34 -6.27 2.43
CA GLN A 339 19.64 -6.65 1.86
C GLN A 339 20.08 -8.03 2.39
N CYS A 340 20.57 -8.88 1.49
CA CYS A 340 21.13 -10.19 1.79
C CYS A 340 22.11 -10.62 0.70
N ASN A 341 23.41 -10.46 0.95
CA ASN A 341 24.43 -10.69 -0.08
C ASN A 341 24.58 -12.16 -0.49
N SER A 342 24.16 -13.11 0.35
CA SER A 342 24.17 -14.55 0.03
C SER A 342 23.01 -15.00 -0.87
N SER A 343 21.98 -14.16 -1.05
CA SER A 343 20.83 -14.46 -1.91
C SER A 343 21.21 -14.34 -3.38
N LEU A 344 21.23 -15.45 -4.11
CA LEU A 344 21.55 -15.48 -5.55
C LEU A 344 20.31 -15.53 -6.46
N ALA A 345 19.13 -15.75 -5.88
CA ALA A 345 17.89 -15.95 -6.62
C ALA A 345 16.95 -14.76 -6.48
N PHE A 346 16.09 -14.57 -7.48
CA PHE A 346 14.93 -13.72 -7.31
C PHE A 346 13.94 -14.38 -6.35
N GLY A 347 13.26 -13.59 -5.53
CA GLY A 347 12.17 -14.09 -4.66
C GLY A 347 12.64 -14.76 -3.37
N ALA A 348 13.88 -14.53 -2.92
CA ALA A 348 14.38 -15.13 -1.69
C ALA A 348 13.51 -14.77 -0.47
N LYS A 349 13.16 -15.79 0.32
CA LYS A 349 12.25 -15.69 1.47
C LYS A 349 13.01 -15.65 2.81
N ALA A 350 14.28 -16.02 2.79
CA ALA A 350 15.19 -16.00 3.92
C ALA A 350 16.59 -15.60 3.43
N CYS A 351 17.38 -15.03 4.34
CA CYS A 351 18.81 -14.84 4.14
C CYS A 351 19.53 -15.97 4.87
N LEU A 352 20.15 -16.87 4.11
CA LEU A 352 20.87 -18.03 4.63
C LEU A 352 22.36 -17.90 4.36
#